data_AF-A0A1S8S2B1-F1
#
_entry.id   AF-A0A1S8S2B1-F1
#
_cell.length_a   1.000
_cell.length_b   1.000
_cell.length_c   1.000
_cell.angle_alpha   90.00
_cell.angle_beta   90.00
_cell.angle_gamma   90.00
#
_symmetry.space_group_name_H-M   'P 1'
#
loop_
_entity.id
_entity.type
_entity.pdbx_description
1 polymer ?
#
loop_
_entity_poly.entity_id
_entity_poly.type
_entity_poly.pdbx_seq_one_letter_code
_entity_poly.pdbx_strand_id
1 'polypeptide(L)'
;MKSLRLIKVIASSLVVASVLALNPIGASAEWKQDFTGWWYKEGSSWATGWKLINSKWYYFDSKGYMAKDTTIDGYYLNGSGAWTELTTSGNFKFDKSTGTIVEYTGSDSSVVIPDKIDGTEVKRIRFTSSSSCKNLTSITIPDSTTGIESIVCMNCSNLTSIVIPNSVTNIQADAFSGCSSLKSIIIPSSVKTIESRAFAGCSGLTSLDIPNSVTSIGNEVFQQCSNLTSITIPGSVKSMGCDVFGDCVNLKSVTISDGITSINQSQFQGCYNLTSVKIPNSVTSIGRDAFEFCNEAKFYVSSEATKQLLVNSGVSESQVIVSA
;
A
#
# COMPACT_ATOMS: atom_id res chain seq x y z
N MET A 1 26.34 23.82 1.94
CA MET A 1 27.34 22.90 1.34
C MET A 1 26.72 21.75 0.54
N LYS A 2 25.51 21.23 0.85
CA LYS A 2 24.84 20.19 0.06
C LYS A 2 24.26 20.70 -1.28
N SER A 3 23.74 21.93 -1.36
CA SER A 3 23.27 22.52 -2.64
C SER A 3 24.39 22.70 -3.68
N LEU A 4 25.59 23.08 -3.24
CA LEU A 4 26.79 23.16 -4.09
C LEU A 4 27.28 21.79 -4.59
N ARG A 5 26.99 20.70 -3.87
CA ARG A 5 27.31 19.34 -4.31
C ARG A 5 26.32 18.84 -5.36
N LEU A 6 25.04 19.21 -5.26
CA LEU A 6 24.06 18.95 -6.33
C LEU A 6 24.47 19.68 -7.62
N ILE A 7 24.86 20.96 -7.54
CA ILE A 7 25.41 21.70 -8.69
C ILE A 7 26.65 21.01 -9.27
N LYS A 8 27.55 20.44 -8.44
CA LYS A 8 28.76 19.75 -8.92
C LYS A 8 28.51 18.36 -9.52
N VAL A 9 27.59 17.57 -8.94
CA VAL A 9 27.19 16.25 -9.48
C VAL A 9 26.41 16.44 -10.80
N ILE A 10 25.63 17.52 -10.92
CA ILE A 10 24.92 17.89 -12.16
C ILE A 10 25.84 18.55 -13.18
N ALA A 11 26.83 19.34 -12.77
CA ALA A 11 27.79 19.95 -13.69
C ALA A 11 28.67 18.90 -14.39
N SER A 12 28.93 17.75 -13.75
CA SER A 12 29.70 16.66 -14.36
C SER A 12 28.89 15.87 -15.41
N SER A 13 27.56 15.88 -15.33
CA SER A 13 26.68 15.37 -16.40
C SER A 13 26.39 16.40 -17.50
N LEU A 14 26.62 17.70 -17.27
CA LEU A 14 26.48 18.76 -18.29
C LEU A 14 27.61 18.78 -19.33
N VAL A 15 28.81 18.27 -19.03
CA VAL A 15 29.96 18.36 -19.96
C VAL A 15 29.79 17.48 -21.22
N VAL A 16 28.84 16.54 -21.23
CA VAL A 16 28.57 15.69 -22.40
C VAL A 16 27.45 16.26 -23.30
N ALA A 17 26.73 17.30 -22.89
CA ALA A 17 25.54 17.80 -23.58
C ALA A 17 25.73 19.12 -24.36
N SER A 18 26.96 19.60 -24.55
CA SER A 18 27.22 20.85 -25.27
C SER A 18 27.74 20.62 -26.68
N VAL A 19 26.93 20.02 -27.57
CA VAL A 19 27.02 20.24 -29.04
C VAL A 19 25.63 20.05 -29.67
N LEU A 20 25.21 21.07 -30.43
CA LEU A 20 24.04 21.21 -31.33
C LEU A 20 22.74 21.79 -30.74
N ALA A 21 22.64 23.12 -30.87
CA ALA A 21 21.37 23.76 -31.19
C ALA A 21 20.96 23.42 -32.62
N LEU A 22 19.70 23.01 -32.83
CA LEU A 22 18.84 23.23 -34.01
C LEU A 22 17.42 22.72 -33.66
N ASN A 23 16.42 23.60 -33.72
CA ASN A 23 15.00 23.29 -33.44
C ASN A 23 14.46 22.14 -34.30
N PRO A 24 13.56 21.29 -33.77
CA PRO A 24 12.59 20.59 -34.61
C PRO A 24 11.14 20.98 -34.30
N ILE A 25 10.43 21.19 -35.39
CA ILE A 25 8.98 21.29 -35.56
C ILE A 25 8.28 20.09 -34.88
N GLY A 26 7.31 20.33 -34.00
CA GLY A 26 6.24 19.36 -33.66
C GLY A 26 6.39 18.45 -32.42
N ALA A 27 7.39 18.62 -31.56
CA ALA A 27 7.53 17.81 -30.34
C ALA A 27 6.94 18.54 -29.11
N SER A 28 5.65 18.34 -28.80
CA SER A 28 5.09 18.85 -27.54
C SER A 28 5.62 18.06 -26.36
N ALA A 29 6.30 18.73 -25.43
CA ALA A 29 6.63 18.14 -24.15
C ALA A 29 5.36 18.10 -23.28
N GLU A 30 5.02 16.94 -22.73
CA GLU A 30 3.77 16.77 -22.00
C GLU A 30 3.86 15.73 -20.89
N TRP A 31 3.09 15.98 -19.82
CA TRP A 31 2.82 15.02 -18.77
C TRP A 31 1.74 14.04 -19.22
N LYS A 32 1.90 12.78 -18.85
CA LYS A 32 0.93 11.70 -19.07
C LYS A 32 0.80 10.85 -17.81
N GLN A 33 -0.33 10.16 -17.71
CA GLN A 33 -0.62 9.27 -16.60
C GLN A 33 -1.41 8.04 -17.07
N ASP A 34 -1.10 6.89 -16.49
CA ASP A 34 -1.85 5.64 -16.56
C ASP A 34 -1.98 5.06 -15.13
N PHE A 35 -2.40 3.80 -15.05
CA PHE A 35 -2.53 3.09 -13.78
C PHE A 35 -1.19 2.82 -13.08
N THR A 36 -0.07 2.81 -13.81
CA THR A 36 1.26 2.59 -13.26
C THR A 36 1.82 3.87 -12.65
N GLY A 37 1.61 5.01 -13.31
CA GLY A 37 2.02 6.29 -12.75
C GLY A 37 2.06 7.43 -13.75
N TRP A 38 2.71 8.51 -13.34
CA TRP A 38 2.97 9.66 -14.20
C TRP A 38 4.27 9.44 -14.98
N TRP A 39 4.32 9.90 -16.22
CA TRP A 39 5.57 10.04 -16.98
C TRP A 39 5.56 11.35 -17.76
N TYR A 40 6.74 11.67 -18.29
CA TYR A 40 6.95 12.87 -19.08
C TYR A 40 7.59 12.49 -20.41
N LYS A 41 7.11 13.07 -21.51
CA LYS A 41 7.68 12.89 -22.85
C LYS A 41 8.23 14.19 -23.39
N GLU A 42 9.37 14.10 -24.07
CA GLU A 42 10.00 15.18 -24.81
C GLU A 42 10.13 14.71 -26.27
N GLY A 43 9.17 15.07 -27.12
CA GLY A 43 9.08 14.53 -28.48
C GLY A 43 8.72 13.05 -28.51
N SER A 44 9.55 12.23 -29.16
CA SER A 44 9.30 10.78 -29.34
C SER A 44 9.88 9.91 -28.23
N SER A 45 10.54 10.50 -27.23
CA SER A 45 11.19 9.76 -26.14
C SER A 45 10.59 10.13 -24.79
N TRP A 46 10.45 9.14 -23.91
CA TRP A 46 10.12 9.38 -22.51
C TRP A 46 11.34 9.86 -21.72
N ALA A 47 11.09 10.61 -20.66
CA ALA A 47 12.11 11.03 -19.71
C ALA A 47 12.61 9.84 -18.88
N THR A 48 13.91 9.80 -18.61
CA THR A 48 14.55 8.90 -17.64
C THR A 48 15.57 9.70 -16.82
N GLY A 49 15.84 9.24 -15.60
CA GLY A 49 16.74 9.90 -14.65
C GLY A 49 16.23 11.25 -14.16
N TRP A 50 17.15 12.08 -13.65
CA TRP A 50 16.85 13.42 -13.15
C TRP A 50 16.54 14.40 -14.29
N LYS A 51 15.40 15.10 -14.19
CA LYS A 51 14.95 16.10 -15.16
C LYS A 51 14.43 17.35 -14.47
N LEU A 52 14.79 18.52 -15.02
CA LEU A 52 14.28 19.81 -14.60
C LEU A 52 13.09 20.19 -15.49
N ILE A 53 11.89 20.22 -14.93
CA ILE A 53 10.64 20.54 -15.63
C ILE A 53 9.97 21.68 -14.88
N ASN A 54 9.71 22.80 -15.57
CA ASN A 54 9.07 23.99 -14.97
C ASN A 54 9.71 24.43 -13.64
N SER A 55 11.04 24.51 -13.60
CA SER A 55 11.84 24.90 -12.42
C SER A 55 11.76 23.94 -11.22
N LYS A 56 11.26 22.72 -11.40
CA LYS A 56 11.24 21.66 -10.38
C LYS A 56 12.00 20.44 -10.88
N TRP A 57 12.74 19.80 -9.98
CA TRP A 57 13.44 18.56 -10.28
C TRP A 57 12.52 17.36 -10.06
N TYR A 58 12.53 16.44 -11.01
CA TYR A 58 11.83 15.17 -10.98
C TYR A 58 12.82 14.06 -11.30
N TYR A 59 12.50 12.83 -10.87
CA TYR A 59 13.25 11.65 -11.26
C TYR A 59 12.30 10.66 -11.94
N PHE A 60 12.74 10.10 -13.07
CA PHE A 60 12.01 9.06 -13.80
C PHE A 60 12.83 7.78 -13.81
N ASP A 61 12.19 6.64 -13.54
CA ASP A 61 12.86 5.34 -13.55
C ASP A 61 13.29 4.90 -14.96
N SER A 62 13.89 3.71 -15.07
CA SER A 62 14.34 3.16 -16.36
C SER A 62 13.19 2.84 -17.34
N LYS A 63 11.95 2.77 -16.85
CA LYS A 63 10.72 2.57 -17.64
C LYS A 63 10.02 3.89 -17.97
N GLY A 64 10.53 5.00 -17.44
CA GLY A 64 10.04 6.35 -17.68
C GLY A 64 8.98 6.84 -16.68
N TYR A 65 8.68 6.09 -15.61
CA TYR A 65 7.71 6.50 -14.60
C TYR A 65 8.33 7.38 -13.53
N MET A 66 7.62 8.45 -13.16
CA MET A 66 8.04 9.44 -12.18
C MET A 66 8.03 8.85 -10.77
N ALA A 67 9.17 8.96 -10.08
CA ALA A 67 9.28 8.67 -8.67
C ALA A 67 8.57 9.74 -7.83
N LYS A 68 7.85 9.33 -6.79
CA LYS A 68 7.16 10.20 -5.82
C LYS A 68 7.15 9.57 -4.44
N ASP A 69 7.01 10.40 -3.41
CA ASP A 69 6.97 9.98 -2.01
C ASP A 69 8.14 9.03 -1.63
N THR A 70 9.33 9.30 -2.18
CA THR A 70 10.52 8.44 -2.08
C THR A 70 11.80 9.28 -2.09
N THR A 71 12.93 8.65 -1.73
CA THR A 71 14.25 9.29 -1.75
C THR A 71 15.12 8.65 -2.83
N ILE A 72 15.65 9.46 -3.74
CA ILE A 72 16.58 9.04 -4.79
C ILE A 72 17.89 9.80 -4.60
N ASP A 73 19.02 9.09 -4.55
CA ASP A 73 20.36 9.69 -4.35
C ASP A 73 20.48 10.60 -3.11
N GLY A 74 19.66 10.34 -2.07
CA GLY A 74 19.59 11.17 -0.86
C GLY A 74 18.70 12.41 -0.97
N TYR A 75 17.97 12.58 -2.08
CA TYR A 75 17.04 13.68 -2.34
C TYR A 75 15.59 13.17 -2.29
N TYR A 76 14.78 13.77 -1.42
CA TYR A 76 13.38 13.41 -1.26
C TYR A 76 12.51 14.05 -2.35
N LEU A 77 11.68 13.23 -2.99
CA LEU A 77 10.64 13.61 -3.94
C LEU A 77 9.30 13.47 -3.23
N ASN A 78 8.52 14.55 -3.15
CA ASN A 78 7.23 14.53 -2.44
C ASN A 78 6.13 13.84 -3.27
N GLY A 79 4.88 13.89 -2.80
CA GLY A 79 3.74 13.25 -3.48
C GLY A 79 3.47 13.73 -4.91
N SER A 80 3.96 14.92 -5.28
CA SER A 80 3.90 15.42 -6.66
C SER A 80 5.06 14.94 -7.55
N GLY A 81 6.01 14.19 -6.98
CA GLY A 81 7.27 13.78 -7.61
C GLY A 81 8.31 14.89 -7.73
N ALA A 82 7.99 16.10 -7.29
CA ALA A 82 8.96 17.19 -7.25
C ALA A 82 9.90 17.01 -6.06
N TRP A 83 11.19 17.27 -6.29
CA TRP A 83 12.17 17.42 -5.24
C TRP A 83 11.79 18.55 -4.29
N THR A 84 11.95 18.31 -3.01
CA THR A 84 11.76 19.30 -1.95
C THR A 84 12.84 19.17 -0.89
N GLU A 85 13.20 20.28 -0.28
CA GLU A 85 14.12 20.28 0.85
C GLU A 85 13.36 19.92 2.13
N LEU A 86 13.89 18.93 2.86
CA LEU A 86 13.36 18.56 4.16
C LEU A 86 13.94 19.45 5.23
N THR A 87 13.08 19.89 6.13
CA THR A 87 13.47 20.51 7.40
C THR A 87 13.66 19.45 8.48
N THR A 88 14.43 19.75 9.51
CA THR A 88 14.55 18.90 10.70
C THR A 88 14.14 19.71 11.91
N SER A 89 13.10 19.24 12.60
CA SER A 89 12.56 19.88 13.81
C SER A 89 12.39 18.81 14.88
N GLY A 90 13.15 18.94 15.97
CA GLY A 90 13.35 17.85 16.93
C GLY A 90 13.85 16.58 16.24
N ASN A 91 13.12 15.48 16.44
CA ASN A 91 13.42 14.17 15.87
C ASN A 91 12.69 13.89 14.55
N PHE A 92 12.11 14.90 13.89
CA PHE A 92 11.33 14.71 12.67
C PHE A 92 11.99 15.37 11.47
N LYS A 93 12.21 14.60 10.40
CA LYS A 93 12.42 15.18 9.06
C LYS A 93 11.07 15.46 8.42
N PHE A 94 10.89 16.68 7.94
CA PHE A 94 9.58 17.20 7.60
C PHE A 94 9.59 17.99 6.29
N ASP A 95 8.67 17.63 5.39
CA ASP A 95 8.37 18.37 4.17
C ASP A 95 7.26 19.39 4.44
N LYS A 96 7.67 20.66 4.62
CA LYS A 96 6.75 21.78 4.88
C LYS A 96 5.77 22.03 3.73
N SER A 97 6.13 21.66 2.49
CA SER A 97 5.27 21.92 1.33
C SER A 97 4.01 21.05 1.33
N THR A 98 4.06 19.90 2.00
CA THR A 98 2.95 18.93 2.03
C THR A 98 2.46 18.60 3.45
N GLY A 99 3.14 19.08 4.49
CA GLY A 99 2.83 18.69 5.87
C GLY A 99 3.21 17.23 6.16
N THR A 100 4.23 16.70 5.48
CA THR A 100 4.61 15.28 5.59
C THR A 100 5.79 15.08 6.55
N ILE A 101 5.60 14.26 7.57
CA ILE A 101 6.72 13.68 8.32
C ILE A 101 7.29 12.54 7.48
N VAL A 102 8.55 12.67 7.08
CA VAL A 102 9.24 11.74 6.17
C VAL A 102 10.14 10.76 6.93
N GLU A 103 10.56 11.13 8.13
CA GLU A 103 11.43 10.27 8.94
C GLU A 103 11.33 10.67 10.41
N TYR A 104 11.31 9.67 11.28
CA TYR A 104 11.61 9.84 12.69
C TYR A 104 13.07 9.43 12.92
N THR A 105 13.89 10.36 13.42
CA THR A 105 15.33 10.17 13.66
C THR A 105 15.65 9.93 15.14
N GLY A 106 14.63 9.89 16.00
CA GLY A 106 14.80 9.66 17.43
C GLY A 106 15.02 8.18 17.76
N SER A 107 15.43 7.92 19.00
CA SER A 107 15.69 6.56 19.50
C SER A 107 14.54 5.96 20.30
N ASP A 108 13.54 6.77 20.66
CA ASP A 108 12.43 6.35 21.51
C ASP A 108 11.62 5.21 20.89
N SER A 109 11.06 4.34 21.73
CA SER A 109 10.18 3.26 21.29
C SER A 109 8.71 3.69 21.16
N SER A 110 8.35 4.85 21.72
CA SER A 110 7.01 5.43 21.59
C SER A 110 7.15 6.87 21.13
N VAL A 111 6.37 7.25 20.13
CA VAL A 111 6.37 8.61 19.59
C VAL A 111 4.96 9.17 19.56
N VAL A 112 4.82 10.44 19.97
CA VAL A 112 3.60 11.20 19.83
C VAL A 112 3.78 12.14 18.64
N ILE A 113 2.86 12.07 17.67
CA ILE A 113 2.89 12.92 16.49
C ILE A 113 2.29 14.29 16.84
N PRO A 114 3.04 15.40 16.67
CA PRO A 114 2.51 16.73 16.93
C PRO A 114 1.47 17.12 15.87
N ASP A 115 0.58 18.06 16.22
CA ASP A 115 -0.39 18.66 15.30
C ASP A 115 0.31 19.56 14.26
N LYS A 116 1.39 20.23 14.67
CA LYS A 116 2.20 21.13 13.82
C LYS A 116 3.69 20.91 14.02
N ILE A 117 4.43 21.08 12.94
CA ILE A 117 5.90 21.17 12.95
C ILE A 117 6.29 22.47 12.26
N ASP A 118 7.05 23.30 12.97
CA ASP A 118 7.47 24.64 12.52
C ASP A 118 6.31 25.52 12.02
N GLY A 119 5.15 25.43 12.68
CA GLY A 119 3.94 26.20 12.34
C GLY A 119 3.10 25.61 11.20
N THR A 120 3.58 24.58 10.51
CA THR A 120 2.85 23.86 9.45
C THR A 120 2.12 22.65 10.05
N GLU A 121 0.86 22.44 9.66
CA GLU A 121 0.08 21.27 10.06
C GLU A 121 0.68 19.96 9.55
N VAL A 122 0.66 18.94 10.41
CA VAL A 122 1.01 17.57 10.02
C VAL A 122 -0.20 16.93 9.36
N LYS A 123 -0.04 16.57 8.08
CA LYS A 123 -1.08 15.95 7.25
C LYS A 123 -0.76 14.52 6.87
N ARG A 124 0.52 14.16 6.82
CA ARG A 124 0.96 12.83 6.36
C ARG A 124 2.10 12.32 7.23
N ILE A 125 2.08 11.02 7.52
CA ILE A 125 3.15 10.32 8.23
C ILE A 125 3.71 9.27 7.27
N ARG A 126 5.00 9.30 6.97
CA ARG A 126 5.65 8.37 6.04
C ARG A 126 6.97 7.88 6.61
N PHE A 127 6.95 6.75 7.31
CA PHE A 127 8.12 6.00 7.72
C PHE A 127 8.31 4.82 6.77
N THR A 128 9.09 5.05 5.71
CA THR A 128 9.28 4.05 4.63
C THR A 128 10.64 3.34 4.67
N SER A 129 11.57 3.82 5.51
CA SER A 129 12.83 3.14 5.77
C SER A 129 12.74 2.37 7.09
N SER A 130 13.26 1.14 7.12
CA SER A 130 13.35 0.34 8.35
C SER A 130 14.15 1.04 9.45
N SER A 131 15.08 1.93 9.08
CA SER A 131 15.80 2.77 10.05
C SER A 131 14.89 3.74 10.78
N SER A 132 13.85 4.28 10.13
CA SER A 132 12.93 5.27 10.67
C SER A 132 12.00 4.71 11.76
N CYS A 133 11.84 3.39 11.78
CA CYS A 133 10.94 2.68 12.69
C CYS A 133 11.61 1.61 13.53
N LYS A 134 12.95 1.49 13.49
CA LYS A 134 13.67 0.33 14.04
C LYS A 134 13.30 0.01 15.48
N ASN A 135 13.04 1.02 16.31
CA ASN A 135 12.71 0.85 17.73
C ASN A 135 11.24 1.13 18.06
N LEU A 136 10.45 1.62 17.11
CA LEU A 136 9.08 2.08 17.39
C LEU A 136 8.16 0.89 17.65
N THR A 137 7.64 0.82 18.86
CA THR A 137 6.61 -0.14 19.28
C THR A 137 5.21 0.48 19.27
N SER A 138 5.11 1.81 19.36
CA SER A 138 3.84 2.54 19.32
C SER A 138 3.99 3.93 18.69
N ILE A 139 2.97 4.34 17.93
CA ILE A 139 2.83 5.68 17.37
C ILE A 139 1.47 6.21 17.83
N THR A 140 1.47 7.32 18.56
CA THR A 140 0.27 7.99 19.03
C THR A 140 -0.02 9.20 18.15
N ILE A 141 -1.22 9.25 17.58
CA ILE A 141 -1.73 10.41 16.84
C ILE A 141 -2.84 11.01 17.71
N PRO A 142 -2.59 12.14 18.39
CA PRO A 142 -3.60 12.79 19.22
C PRO A 142 -4.83 13.21 18.40
N ASP A 143 -6.01 13.25 19.04
CA ASP A 143 -7.24 13.74 18.40
C ASP A 143 -7.15 15.20 17.91
N SER A 144 -6.25 15.98 18.52
CA SER A 144 -5.93 17.35 18.07
C SER A 144 -5.24 17.39 16.70
N THR A 145 -4.64 16.28 16.26
CA THR A 145 -4.01 16.16 14.93
C THR A 145 -5.10 15.91 13.89
N THR A 146 -5.85 16.97 13.57
CA THR A 146 -6.94 16.91 12.60
C THR A 146 -6.42 16.88 11.17
N GLY A 147 -7.07 16.11 10.29
CA GLY A 147 -6.77 16.14 8.86
C GLY A 147 -5.55 15.33 8.45
N ILE A 148 -5.21 14.27 9.19
CA ILE A 148 -4.26 13.25 8.68
C ILE A 148 -4.88 12.57 7.47
N GLU A 149 -4.27 12.80 6.31
CA GLU A 149 -4.69 12.32 5.01
C GLU A 149 -4.14 10.91 4.72
N SER A 150 -2.93 10.60 5.22
CA SER A 150 -2.30 9.29 4.99
C SER A 150 -1.24 8.94 6.04
N ILE A 151 -1.11 7.63 6.29
CA ILE A 151 -0.09 7.03 7.16
C ILE A 151 0.57 5.89 6.39
N VAL A 152 1.91 5.91 6.37
CA VAL A 152 2.75 4.81 5.90
C VAL A 152 3.84 4.57 6.93
N CYS A 153 3.96 3.34 7.37
CA CYS A 153 4.86 2.76 8.36
C CYS A 153 5.37 1.42 7.81
N MET A 154 6.05 1.46 6.66
CA MET A 154 6.57 0.27 6.00
C MET A 154 7.78 -0.29 6.77
N ASN A 155 7.81 -1.60 6.98
CA ASN A 155 8.85 -2.34 7.71
C ASN A 155 9.08 -1.85 9.14
N CYS A 156 8.06 -1.28 9.79
CA CYS A 156 8.10 -0.97 11.22
C CYS A 156 7.87 -2.26 12.04
N SER A 157 8.81 -3.21 11.95
CA SER A 157 8.65 -4.59 12.41
C SER A 157 8.41 -4.75 13.91
N ASN A 158 8.78 -3.76 14.72
CA ASN A 158 8.53 -3.74 16.17
C ASN A 158 7.21 -3.05 16.55
N LEU A 159 6.51 -2.42 15.59
CA LEU A 159 5.26 -1.69 15.84
C LEU A 159 4.17 -2.67 16.26
N THR A 160 3.66 -2.52 17.48
CA THR A 160 2.66 -3.42 18.05
C THR A 160 1.24 -2.89 17.94
N SER A 161 1.09 -1.56 17.89
CA SER A 161 -0.18 -0.87 17.78
C SER A 161 -0.01 0.49 17.11
N ILE A 162 -0.98 0.86 16.28
CA ILE A 162 -1.16 2.21 15.76
C ILE A 162 -2.66 2.46 15.57
N VAL A 163 -3.10 3.68 15.86
CA VAL A 163 -4.47 4.12 15.58
C VAL A 163 -4.49 4.83 14.24
N ILE A 164 -5.35 4.37 13.33
CA ILE A 164 -5.63 5.08 12.07
C ILE A 164 -6.73 6.11 12.35
N PRO A 165 -6.47 7.42 12.19
CA PRO A 165 -7.47 8.46 12.44
C PRO A 165 -8.65 8.39 11.48
N ASN A 166 -9.84 8.82 11.94
CA ASN A 166 -11.06 8.89 11.12
C ASN A 166 -10.99 9.90 9.94
N SER A 167 -9.96 10.74 9.88
CA SER A 167 -9.70 11.60 8.72
C SER A 167 -9.13 10.83 7.52
N VAL A 168 -8.59 9.63 7.74
CA VAL A 168 -8.02 8.79 6.68
C VAL A 168 -9.15 8.12 5.90
N THR A 169 -9.19 8.36 4.59
CA THR A 169 -10.21 7.79 3.68
C THR A 169 -9.65 6.68 2.79
N ASN A 170 -8.32 6.58 2.69
CA ASN A 170 -7.61 5.60 1.87
C ASN A 170 -6.37 5.11 2.61
N ILE A 171 -6.21 3.79 2.74
CA ILE A 171 -4.99 3.18 3.25
C ILE A 171 -4.08 2.92 2.04
N GLN A 172 -2.96 3.63 1.97
CA GLN A 172 -2.09 3.64 0.80
C GLN A 172 -1.33 2.33 0.60
N ALA A 173 -0.80 2.14 -0.61
CA ALA A 173 0.00 0.99 -0.95
C ALA A 173 1.18 0.86 0.03
N ASP A 174 1.41 -0.37 0.48
CA ASP A 174 2.46 -0.73 1.44
C ASP A 174 2.38 0.01 2.80
N ALA A 175 1.24 0.61 3.16
CA ALA A 175 1.10 1.46 4.36
C ALA A 175 1.61 0.83 5.65
N PHE A 176 1.43 -0.46 5.87
CA PHE A 176 1.90 -1.20 7.04
C PHE A 176 2.63 -2.48 6.64
N SER A 177 3.05 -2.59 5.38
CA SER A 177 3.77 -3.75 4.85
C SER A 177 4.99 -4.06 5.73
N GLY A 178 5.13 -5.32 6.16
CA GLY A 178 6.23 -5.78 7.03
C GLY A 178 6.15 -5.36 8.50
N CYS A 179 5.02 -4.81 8.98
CA CYS A 179 4.80 -4.58 10.42
C CYS A 179 4.51 -5.89 11.17
N SER A 180 5.51 -6.78 11.24
CA SER A 180 5.35 -8.15 11.71
C SER A 180 4.95 -8.29 13.18
N SER A 181 5.17 -7.29 14.04
CA SER A 181 4.71 -7.30 15.44
C SER A 181 3.31 -6.69 15.66
N LEU A 182 2.65 -6.19 14.61
CA LEU A 182 1.35 -5.53 14.73
C LEU A 182 0.26 -6.55 15.03
N LYS A 183 -0.30 -6.52 16.24
CA LYS A 183 -1.21 -7.58 16.74
C LYS A 183 -2.66 -7.40 16.34
N SER A 184 -3.08 -6.14 16.23
CA SER A 184 -4.44 -5.71 15.92
C SER A 184 -4.38 -4.34 15.26
N ILE A 185 -5.29 -4.09 14.32
CA ILE A 185 -5.48 -2.77 13.72
C ILE A 185 -6.97 -2.51 13.52
N ILE A 186 -7.40 -1.30 13.86
CA ILE A 186 -8.77 -0.85 13.62
C ILE A 186 -8.75 -0.04 12.33
N ILE A 187 -9.48 -0.51 11.31
CA ILE A 187 -9.72 0.24 10.08
C ILE A 187 -10.95 1.14 10.32
N PRO A 188 -10.81 2.47 10.28
CA PRO A 188 -11.93 3.35 10.59
C PRO A 188 -12.98 3.33 9.47
N SER A 189 -14.23 3.61 9.81
CA SER A 189 -15.38 3.61 8.87
C SER A 189 -15.31 4.73 7.81
N SER A 190 -14.34 5.65 7.93
CA SER A 190 -14.01 6.64 6.92
C SER A 190 -13.30 6.02 5.71
N VAL A 191 -12.61 4.89 5.88
CA VAL A 191 -11.83 4.24 4.83
C VAL A 191 -12.75 3.63 3.77
N LYS A 192 -12.46 3.95 2.51
CA LYS A 192 -13.16 3.46 1.31
C LYS A 192 -12.34 2.47 0.50
N THR A 193 -11.02 2.63 0.52
CA THR A 193 -10.08 1.86 -0.28
C THR A 193 -8.87 1.46 0.57
N ILE A 194 -8.43 0.22 0.37
CA ILE A 194 -7.18 -0.31 0.93
C ILE A 194 -6.32 -0.73 -0.25
N GLU A 195 -5.22 -0.04 -0.51
CA GLU A 195 -4.36 -0.26 -1.67
C GLU A 195 -3.42 -1.45 -1.48
N SER A 196 -2.78 -1.86 -2.58
CA SER A 196 -1.98 -3.09 -2.65
C SER A 196 -0.92 -3.20 -1.56
N ARG A 197 -0.77 -4.40 -1.00
CA ARG A 197 0.19 -4.75 0.07
C ARG A 197 0.09 -3.90 1.34
N ALA A 198 -1.01 -3.17 1.55
CA ALA A 198 -1.14 -2.26 2.69
C ALA A 198 -0.89 -2.93 4.06
N PHE A 199 -1.16 -4.22 4.22
CA PHE A 199 -0.86 -4.99 5.44
C PHE A 199 -0.08 -6.28 5.13
N ALA A 200 0.59 -6.37 3.97
CA ALA A 200 1.36 -7.56 3.61
C ALA A 200 2.43 -7.84 4.66
N GLY A 201 2.61 -9.10 5.06
CA GLY A 201 3.60 -9.50 6.05
C GLY A 201 3.35 -8.96 7.47
N CYS A 202 2.14 -8.46 7.79
CA CYS A 202 1.72 -8.19 9.17
C CYS A 202 1.47 -9.51 9.92
N SER A 203 2.51 -10.34 10.05
CA SER A 203 2.40 -11.73 10.53
C SER A 203 1.95 -11.83 11.98
N GLY A 204 2.07 -10.77 12.78
CA GLY A 204 1.55 -10.65 14.13
C GLY A 204 0.03 -10.46 14.21
N LEU A 205 -0.64 -10.10 13.11
CA LEU A 205 -2.05 -9.74 13.11
C LEU A 205 -2.92 -10.97 13.39
N THR A 206 -3.66 -10.96 14.49
CA THR A 206 -4.45 -12.12 14.95
C THR A 206 -5.93 -12.02 14.59
N SER A 207 -6.42 -10.79 14.48
CA SER A 207 -7.81 -10.45 14.15
C SER A 207 -7.83 -9.16 13.32
N LEU A 208 -8.84 -9.05 12.47
CA LEU A 208 -9.03 -7.93 11.57
C LEU A 208 -10.50 -7.85 11.20
N ASP A 209 -11.07 -6.67 11.36
CA ASP A 209 -12.41 -6.34 10.86
C ASP A 209 -12.28 -5.39 9.66
N ILE A 210 -12.85 -5.80 8.52
CA ILE A 210 -13.00 -4.94 7.34
C ILE A 210 -14.35 -4.22 7.48
N PRO A 211 -14.38 -2.88 7.65
CA PRO A 211 -15.65 -2.18 7.83
C PRO A 211 -16.45 -2.13 6.53
N ASN A 212 -17.78 -2.08 6.64
CA ASN A 212 -18.72 -1.97 5.50
C ASN A 212 -18.53 -0.69 4.66
N SER A 213 -17.69 0.24 5.10
CA SER A 213 -17.31 1.42 4.33
C SER A 213 -16.33 1.11 3.20
N VAL A 214 -15.58 0.02 3.31
CA VAL A 214 -14.58 -0.40 2.32
C VAL A 214 -15.29 -0.98 1.10
N THR A 215 -14.91 -0.44 -0.06
CA THR A 215 -15.47 -0.80 -1.37
C THR A 215 -14.43 -1.35 -2.34
N SER A 216 -13.13 -1.12 -2.08
CA SER A 216 -12.03 -1.58 -2.92
C SER A 216 -10.85 -2.06 -2.07
N ILE A 217 -10.30 -3.22 -2.40
CA ILE A 217 -9.13 -3.84 -1.78
C ILE A 217 -8.13 -4.17 -2.89
N GLY A 218 -6.88 -3.73 -2.78
CA GLY A 218 -5.82 -3.96 -3.75
C GLY A 218 -5.29 -5.40 -3.76
N ASN A 219 -4.17 -5.61 -4.48
CA ASN A 219 -3.50 -6.92 -4.50
C ASN A 219 -2.74 -7.17 -3.19
N GLU A 220 -2.65 -8.42 -2.74
CA GLU A 220 -1.75 -8.85 -1.66
C GLU A 220 -1.97 -8.11 -0.32
N VAL A 221 -3.13 -7.51 -0.09
CA VAL A 221 -3.33 -6.57 1.03
C VAL A 221 -3.05 -7.20 2.38
N PHE A 222 -3.47 -8.44 2.63
CA PHE A 222 -3.22 -9.19 3.86
C PHE A 222 -2.36 -10.43 3.60
N GLN A 223 -1.59 -10.44 2.50
CA GLN A 223 -0.71 -11.55 2.17
C GLN A 223 0.27 -11.79 3.33
N GLN A 224 0.54 -13.06 3.69
CA GLN A 224 1.44 -13.41 4.79
C GLN A 224 1.06 -12.83 6.16
N CYS A 225 -0.21 -12.51 6.40
CA CYS A 225 -0.75 -12.28 7.74
C CYS A 225 -0.88 -13.62 8.49
N SER A 226 0.26 -14.26 8.76
CA SER A 226 0.34 -15.67 9.16
C SER A 226 -0.36 -16.03 10.46
N ASN A 227 -0.64 -15.09 11.37
CA ASN A 227 -1.39 -15.34 12.61
C ASN A 227 -2.89 -15.03 12.51
N LEU A 228 -3.39 -14.57 11.35
CA LEU A 228 -4.81 -14.28 11.18
C LEU A 228 -5.58 -15.60 11.19
N THR A 229 -6.57 -15.73 12.07
CA THR A 229 -7.27 -17.02 12.29
C THR A 229 -8.63 -17.09 11.63
N SER A 230 -9.29 -15.95 11.43
CA SER A 230 -10.58 -15.87 10.77
C SER A 230 -10.75 -14.55 10.07
N ILE A 231 -11.53 -14.52 8.99
CA ILE A 231 -11.91 -13.27 8.32
C ILE A 231 -13.35 -13.33 7.80
N THR A 232 -14.03 -12.20 7.89
CA THR A 232 -15.29 -11.94 7.17
C THR A 232 -15.03 -10.90 6.11
N ILE A 233 -15.30 -11.23 4.84
CA ILE A 233 -15.27 -10.28 3.73
C ILE A 233 -16.67 -9.67 3.60
N PRO A 234 -16.86 -8.37 3.87
CA PRO A 234 -18.17 -7.76 3.83
C PRO A 234 -18.66 -7.57 2.40
N GLY A 235 -19.98 -7.65 2.22
CA GLY A 235 -20.65 -7.50 0.92
C GLY A 235 -20.50 -6.12 0.28
N SER A 236 -19.98 -5.15 1.04
CA SER A 236 -19.68 -3.79 0.55
C SER A 236 -18.50 -3.74 -0.42
N VAL A 237 -17.62 -4.75 -0.40
CA VAL A 237 -16.42 -4.78 -1.24
C VAL A 237 -16.81 -5.09 -2.68
N LYS A 238 -16.67 -4.09 -3.56
CA LYS A 238 -17.04 -4.19 -4.98
C LYS A 238 -15.89 -4.69 -5.85
N SER A 239 -14.66 -4.49 -5.40
CA SER A 239 -13.45 -4.91 -6.12
C SER A 239 -12.40 -5.38 -5.11
N MET A 240 -11.81 -6.54 -5.40
CA MET A 240 -10.64 -7.06 -4.70
C MET A 240 -9.54 -7.31 -5.73
N GLY A 241 -8.28 -7.23 -5.31
CA GLY A 241 -7.12 -7.68 -6.09
C GLY A 241 -6.91 -9.18 -6.01
N CYS A 242 -5.77 -9.65 -6.51
CA CYS A 242 -5.30 -11.03 -6.34
C CYS A 242 -4.56 -11.21 -5.01
N ASP A 243 -4.39 -12.44 -4.56
CA ASP A 243 -3.52 -12.81 -3.43
C ASP A 243 -3.83 -12.11 -2.08
N VAL A 244 -5.04 -11.56 -1.92
CA VAL A 244 -5.37 -10.69 -0.77
C VAL A 244 -5.12 -11.38 0.57
N PHE A 245 -5.41 -12.68 0.69
CA PHE A 245 -5.14 -13.49 1.88
C PHE A 245 -4.17 -14.64 1.59
N GLY A 246 -3.33 -14.49 0.56
CA GLY A 246 -2.30 -15.50 0.23
C GLY A 246 -1.36 -15.74 1.41
N ASP A 247 -0.98 -17.00 1.65
CA ASP A 247 -0.09 -17.44 2.72
C ASP A 247 -0.53 -17.02 4.13
N CYS A 248 -1.83 -16.83 4.38
CA CYS A 248 -2.38 -16.72 5.72
C CYS A 248 -2.45 -18.12 6.37
N VAL A 249 -1.28 -18.68 6.70
CA VAL A 249 -1.12 -20.11 7.04
C VAL A 249 -1.93 -20.58 8.24
N ASN A 250 -2.31 -19.71 9.18
CA ASN A 250 -3.17 -20.04 10.33
C ASN A 250 -4.64 -19.66 10.15
N LEU A 251 -5.05 -19.21 8.96
CA LEU A 251 -6.44 -18.87 8.67
C LEU A 251 -7.27 -20.15 8.68
N LYS A 252 -8.21 -20.24 9.63
CA LYS A 252 -9.06 -21.42 9.84
C LYS A 252 -10.44 -21.28 9.22
N SER A 253 -10.99 -20.07 9.23
CA SER A 253 -12.35 -19.83 8.74
C SER A 253 -12.49 -18.54 7.93
N VAL A 254 -13.18 -18.64 6.81
CA VAL A 254 -13.52 -17.51 5.93
C VAL A 254 -15.03 -17.45 5.76
N THR A 255 -15.60 -16.27 5.94
CA THR A 255 -16.99 -15.97 5.55
C THR A 255 -16.98 -14.93 4.44
N ILE A 256 -17.46 -15.31 3.25
CA ILE A 256 -17.69 -14.38 2.15
C ILE A 256 -19.16 -13.97 2.22
N SER A 257 -19.42 -12.66 2.29
CA SER A 257 -20.79 -12.14 2.44
C SER A 257 -21.47 -11.92 1.09
N ASP A 258 -22.81 -11.94 1.08
CA ASP A 258 -23.60 -11.59 -0.10
C ASP A 258 -23.18 -10.24 -0.69
N GLY A 259 -23.12 -10.15 -2.01
CA GLY A 259 -22.67 -8.96 -2.75
C GLY A 259 -21.27 -9.13 -3.36
N ILE A 260 -20.47 -10.08 -2.85
CA ILE A 260 -19.23 -10.48 -3.51
C ILE A 260 -19.54 -11.33 -4.74
N THR A 261 -19.02 -10.92 -5.90
CA THR A 261 -19.27 -11.58 -7.18
C THR A 261 -18.10 -12.42 -7.68
N SER A 262 -16.88 -12.15 -7.22
CA SER A 262 -15.68 -12.91 -7.60
C SER A 262 -14.79 -13.26 -6.42
N ILE A 263 -14.18 -14.44 -6.50
CA ILE A 263 -13.03 -14.84 -5.69
C ILE A 263 -11.84 -14.86 -6.64
N ASN A 264 -10.87 -13.96 -6.47
CA ASN A 264 -9.86 -13.73 -7.49
C ASN A 264 -8.73 -14.76 -7.46
N GLN A 265 -7.78 -14.61 -8.39
CA GLN A 265 -6.61 -15.48 -8.48
C GLN A 265 -5.86 -15.53 -7.13
N SER A 266 -5.53 -16.74 -6.69
CA SER A 266 -4.74 -17.01 -5.49
C SER A 266 -5.26 -16.37 -4.19
N GLN A 267 -6.54 -15.97 -4.14
CA GLN A 267 -7.13 -15.18 -3.05
C GLN A 267 -6.83 -15.75 -1.65
N PHE A 268 -6.85 -17.07 -1.49
CA PHE A 268 -6.54 -17.82 -0.26
C PHE A 268 -5.47 -18.90 -0.50
N GLN A 269 -4.62 -18.74 -1.52
CA GLN A 269 -3.51 -19.66 -1.78
C GLN A 269 -2.66 -19.84 -0.52
N GLY A 270 -2.21 -21.06 -0.22
CA GLY A 270 -1.31 -21.30 0.90
C GLY A 270 -1.96 -21.17 2.30
N CYS A 271 -3.28 -21.05 2.38
CA CYS A 271 -4.01 -21.13 3.65
C CYS A 271 -4.13 -22.58 4.14
N TYR A 272 -3.00 -23.21 4.50
CA TYR A 272 -2.89 -24.64 4.80
C TYR A 272 -3.84 -25.13 5.92
N ASN A 273 -4.16 -24.27 6.89
CA ASN A 273 -5.03 -24.60 8.03
C ASN A 273 -6.50 -24.20 7.83
N LEU A 274 -6.89 -23.81 6.60
CA LEU A 274 -8.26 -23.43 6.30
C LEU A 274 -9.16 -24.66 6.37
N THR A 275 -10.18 -24.61 7.23
CA THR A 275 -11.10 -25.74 7.46
C THR A 275 -12.55 -25.41 7.10
N SER A 276 -12.94 -24.13 7.14
CA SER A 276 -14.32 -23.71 6.89
C SER A 276 -14.41 -22.46 6.01
N VAL A 277 -15.03 -22.59 4.84
CA VAL A 277 -15.25 -21.49 3.91
C VAL A 277 -16.74 -21.40 3.60
N LYS A 278 -17.38 -20.28 3.93
CA LYS A 278 -18.77 -20.00 3.52
C LYS A 278 -18.78 -19.12 2.28
N ILE A 279 -19.44 -19.58 1.23
CA ILE A 279 -19.49 -18.90 -0.07
C ILE A 279 -20.96 -18.63 -0.45
N PRO A 280 -21.34 -17.38 -0.72
CA PRO A 280 -22.70 -17.01 -1.07
C PRO A 280 -23.01 -17.31 -2.53
N ASN A 281 -24.30 -17.39 -2.85
CA ASN A 281 -24.77 -17.57 -4.24
C ASN A 281 -24.46 -16.36 -5.15
N SER A 282 -24.08 -15.21 -4.59
CA SER A 282 -23.69 -14.04 -5.38
C SER A 282 -22.37 -14.22 -6.12
N VAL A 283 -21.53 -15.20 -5.72
CA VAL A 283 -20.26 -15.50 -6.40
C VAL A 283 -20.54 -16.20 -7.73
N THR A 284 -20.08 -15.57 -8.82
CA THR A 284 -20.24 -16.07 -10.19
C THR A 284 -18.92 -16.42 -10.86
N SER A 285 -17.79 -16.07 -10.25
CA SER A 285 -16.45 -16.36 -10.78
C SER A 285 -15.46 -16.72 -9.66
N ILE A 286 -14.64 -17.75 -9.89
CA ILE A 286 -13.53 -18.15 -9.03
C ILE A 286 -12.27 -18.23 -9.90
N GLY A 287 -11.24 -17.49 -9.51
CA GLY A 287 -9.97 -17.39 -10.22
C GLY A 287 -9.08 -18.61 -10.05
N ARG A 288 -8.06 -18.70 -10.90
CA ARG A 288 -7.04 -19.75 -10.83
C ARG A 288 -6.37 -19.75 -9.46
N ASP A 289 -6.11 -20.93 -8.91
CA ASP A 289 -5.36 -21.14 -7.66
C ASP A 289 -5.99 -20.47 -6.42
N ALA A 290 -7.25 -20.02 -6.49
CA ALA A 290 -7.92 -19.27 -5.41
C ALA A 290 -7.88 -19.97 -4.04
N PHE A 291 -7.86 -21.30 -4.04
CA PHE A 291 -7.79 -22.17 -2.86
C PHE A 291 -6.66 -23.19 -2.97
N GLU A 292 -5.60 -22.90 -3.74
CA GLU A 292 -4.46 -23.80 -3.85
C GLU A 292 -3.83 -24.03 -2.46
N PHE A 293 -3.50 -25.29 -2.18
CA PHE A 293 -3.00 -25.79 -0.88
C PHE A 293 -3.97 -25.67 0.31
N CYS A 294 -5.26 -25.39 0.09
CA CYS A 294 -6.31 -25.46 1.11
C CYS A 294 -6.88 -26.89 1.25
N ASN A 295 -6.02 -27.87 1.53
CA ASN A 295 -6.37 -29.30 1.41
C ASN A 295 -7.44 -29.78 2.41
N GLU A 296 -7.51 -29.14 3.59
CA GLU A 296 -8.47 -29.51 4.65
C GLU A 296 -9.76 -28.68 4.62
N ALA A 297 -9.89 -27.74 3.68
CA ALA A 297 -11.01 -26.81 3.63
C ALA A 297 -12.31 -27.53 3.30
N LYS A 298 -13.37 -27.21 4.03
CA LYS A 298 -14.76 -27.54 3.69
C LYS A 298 -15.48 -26.28 3.23
N PHE A 299 -16.12 -26.37 2.07
CA PHE A 299 -16.80 -25.27 1.40
C PHE A 299 -18.30 -25.42 1.58
N TYR A 300 -18.91 -24.50 2.31
CA TYR A 300 -20.35 -24.47 2.56
C TYR A 300 -21.01 -23.54 1.55
N VAL A 301 -21.90 -24.11 0.74
CA VAL A 301 -22.64 -23.39 -0.32
C VAL A 301 -24.13 -23.75 -0.25
N SER A 302 -24.98 -22.87 -0.78
CA SER A 302 -26.43 -23.05 -0.83
C SER A 302 -27.00 -23.45 -2.20
N SER A 303 -26.16 -23.60 -3.22
CA SER A 303 -26.61 -23.98 -4.57
C SER A 303 -25.63 -24.89 -5.30
N GLU A 304 -26.18 -25.75 -6.17
CA GLU A 304 -25.38 -26.61 -7.05
C GLU A 304 -24.56 -25.79 -8.06
N ALA A 305 -25.06 -24.61 -8.45
CA ALA A 305 -24.33 -23.68 -9.33
C ALA A 305 -23.03 -23.22 -8.67
N THR A 306 -23.06 -22.79 -7.41
CA THR A 306 -21.87 -22.39 -6.66
C THR A 306 -20.93 -23.57 -6.41
N LYS A 307 -21.47 -24.77 -6.15
CA LYS A 307 -20.67 -25.99 -6.07
C LYS A 307 -19.91 -26.27 -7.38
N GLN A 308 -20.57 -26.17 -8.53
CA GLN A 308 -19.90 -26.41 -9.81
C GLN A 308 -18.81 -25.37 -10.11
N LEU A 309 -18.99 -24.12 -9.71
CA LEU A 309 -17.94 -23.09 -9.81
C LEU A 309 -16.69 -23.48 -9.02
N LEU A 310 -16.86 -24.00 -7.80
CA LEU A 310 -15.75 -24.48 -6.97
C LEU A 310 -15.02 -25.65 -7.64
N VAL A 311 -15.77 -26.66 -8.10
CA VAL A 311 -15.18 -27.83 -8.76
C VAL A 311 -14.39 -27.43 -10.01
N ASN A 312 -14.95 -26.54 -10.83
CA ASN A 312 -14.29 -26.02 -12.02
C ASN A 312 -13.02 -25.20 -11.71
N SER A 313 -12.93 -24.63 -10.50
CA SER A 313 -11.74 -23.92 -10.03
C SER A 313 -10.65 -24.83 -9.46
N GLY A 314 -10.88 -26.15 -9.38
CA GLY A 314 -9.93 -27.14 -8.89
C GLY A 314 -10.20 -27.65 -7.46
N VAL A 315 -11.28 -27.22 -6.81
CA VAL A 315 -11.68 -27.74 -5.50
C VAL A 315 -12.26 -29.15 -5.65
N SER A 316 -11.88 -30.10 -4.77
CA SER A 316 -12.45 -31.45 -4.80
C SER A 316 -13.93 -31.43 -4.44
N GLU A 317 -14.77 -32.19 -5.16
CA GLU A 317 -16.18 -32.36 -4.82
C GLU A 317 -16.40 -32.82 -3.37
N SER A 318 -15.49 -33.64 -2.82
CA SER A 318 -15.54 -34.14 -1.44
C SER A 318 -15.31 -33.05 -0.37
N GLN A 319 -14.83 -31.88 -0.77
CA GLN A 319 -14.67 -30.71 0.08
C GLN A 319 -15.92 -29.82 0.09
N VAL A 320 -16.85 -29.97 -0.86
CA VAL A 320 -18.02 -29.09 -0.99
C VAL A 320 -19.23 -29.70 -0.30
N ILE A 321 -19.83 -28.92 0.61
CA ILE A 321 -21.03 -29.25 1.36
C ILE A 321 -22.14 -28.32 0.88
N VAL A 322 -23.13 -28.88 0.19
CA VAL A 322 -24.34 -28.15 -0.20
C VAL A 322 -25.37 -28.29 0.92
N SER A 323 -25.65 -27.20 1.63
CA SER A 323 -26.70 -27.15 2.65
C SER A 323 -27.73 -26.12 2.23
N ALA A 324 -28.99 -26.57 2.13
CA ALA A 324 -30.14 -25.75 1.76
C ALA A 324 -30.45 -24.65 2.79
#